data_AF-A0A953GLK2-F1
#
_entry.id   AF-A0A953GLK2-F1
#
_cell.length_a   1.000
_cell.length_b   1.000
_cell.length_c   1.000
_cell.angle_alpha   90.00
_cell.angle_beta   90.00
_cell.angle_gamma   90.00
#
_symmetry.space_group_name_H-M   'P 1'
#
loop_
_entity.id
_entity.type
_entity.pdbx_description
1 polymer ?
#
loop_
_entity_poly.entity_id
_entity_poly.type
_entity_poly.pdbx_seq_one_letter_code
_entity_poly.pdbx_strand_id
1 'polypeptide(L)'
;MAICLADHLNTFTKTSLLALRRYVVPLPDLAAREMSKEALIEDMSKLLLTPDAVTIVWECLGPLSRTAIRDALTNRTMPGRLDVVNFWRHHGCLIPHIRHEQDEATLKEALMNGLLFDAEFELVPEFVPHLRRMARNQQQTPEHVRLDNLPAVEWSIASKELVKEVPLLSAETESHALADFVSVLRLIEAGRIKVNANSLRPAQPALKAVSAAVSLGEYPQTAAAAELRSDNSTRAHSLIIVSMAAGWATPDQAVGGLALTDSGRHFVRQPDAEGLKAGFQRWLDCPQFDEVERNSSLHGVEGALVEQGSSPVLRRHAVIDLLRTLAPDKWVDVEELLRALEAGRSELAVESGERSRLWIGSFQGYDNERVCPPNSQQYWRIVTAQAILAILMGPLASFGIIDIGYVPAPGSYFPGIPIPRALRGGTSANDVLRYVRLTSLGCFLLGLSQRYAKSGPAKPALRVLPNRQIIITAHPGGRRAAHPMLNKLCDQVSEDVFVLSRARLIATIDTGELTVGGILEFLRAESGAPLPDTVEDMITEAGRRGRLITEAEAVRLFHLATTALAIELEHDRTLAGMNVLRAGDWLIVPADKVSAFRRRCRALGYGVILAMQAKKSDSHRRHQSRRQPA
;
A
#
# COMPACT_ATOMS: atom_id res chain seq x y z
N MET A 1 -2.67 -41.75 4.88
CA MET A 1 -2.44 -43.10 4.33
C MET A 1 -3.16 -43.08 2.99
N ALA A 2 -2.44 -43.18 1.88
CA ALA A 2 -3.07 -43.01 0.57
C ALA A 2 -4.04 -44.17 0.30
N ILE A 3 -5.27 -43.86 -0.12
CA ILE A 3 -6.31 -44.85 -0.42
C ILE A 3 -5.92 -45.55 -1.72
N CYS A 4 -5.91 -46.89 -1.75
CA CYS A 4 -5.67 -47.62 -2.98
C CYS A 4 -6.92 -47.63 -3.87
N LEU A 5 -6.76 -47.80 -5.18
CA LEU A 5 -7.87 -47.73 -6.15
C LEU A 5 -9.03 -48.67 -5.80
N ALA A 6 -8.75 -49.89 -5.31
CA ALA A 6 -9.80 -50.84 -4.94
C ALA A 6 -10.61 -50.36 -3.72
N ASP A 7 -9.95 -49.79 -2.71
CA ASP A 7 -10.61 -49.21 -1.54
C ASP A 7 -11.42 -47.97 -1.93
N HIS A 8 -10.88 -47.15 -2.85
CA HIS A 8 -11.58 -45.99 -3.40
C HIS A 8 -12.84 -46.38 -4.17
N LEU A 9 -12.75 -47.36 -5.07
CA LEU A 9 -13.90 -47.90 -5.80
C LEU A 9 -14.95 -48.51 -4.87
N ASN A 10 -14.54 -49.03 -3.71
CA ASN A 10 -15.49 -49.55 -2.72
C ASN A 10 -16.38 -48.44 -2.10
N THR A 11 -15.97 -47.17 -2.16
CA THR A 11 -16.80 -46.04 -1.72
C THR A 11 -18.00 -45.79 -2.64
N PHE A 12 -17.97 -46.32 -3.87
CA PHE A 12 -19.05 -46.17 -4.84
C PHE A 12 -20.17 -47.18 -4.61
N THR A 13 -21.39 -46.79 -5.00
CA THR A 13 -22.51 -47.74 -5.08
C THR A 13 -22.33 -48.69 -6.27
N LYS A 14 -22.92 -49.89 -6.22
CA LYS A 14 -22.92 -50.83 -7.36
C LYS A 14 -23.46 -50.16 -8.64
N THR A 15 -24.48 -49.31 -8.51
CA THR A 15 -25.07 -48.55 -9.62
C THR A 15 -24.08 -47.56 -10.22
N SER A 16 -23.35 -46.81 -9.39
CA SER A 16 -22.33 -45.85 -9.84
C SER A 16 -21.16 -46.54 -10.54
N LEU A 17 -20.75 -47.72 -10.07
CA LEU A 17 -19.70 -48.53 -10.70
C LEU A 17 -20.14 -49.07 -12.07
N LEU A 18 -21.38 -49.52 -12.20
CA LEU A 18 -21.94 -49.94 -13.50
C LEU A 18 -22.00 -48.77 -14.49
N ALA A 19 -22.39 -47.57 -14.02
CA ALA A 19 -22.39 -46.35 -14.83
C ALA A 19 -20.97 -45.97 -15.28
N LEU A 20 -19.99 -45.94 -14.36
CA LEU A 20 -18.58 -45.69 -14.67
C LEU A 20 -18.05 -46.66 -15.72
N ARG A 21 -18.29 -47.96 -15.53
CA ARG A 21 -17.85 -49.00 -16.46
C ARG A 21 -18.43 -48.80 -17.87
N ARG A 22 -19.71 -48.44 -17.97
CA ARG A 22 -20.38 -48.13 -19.24
C ARG A 22 -19.73 -46.96 -19.98
N TYR A 23 -19.18 -45.97 -19.26
CA TYR A 23 -18.52 -44.81 -19.87
C TYR A 23 -17.09 -45.07 -20.31
N VAL A 24 -16.37 -45.98 -19.65
CA VAL A 24 -14.96 -46.27 -19.96
C VAL A 24 -14.82 -47.41 -20.98
N VAL A 25 -15.80 -48.31 -21.07
CA VAL A 25 -15.76 -49.47 -21.98
C VAL A 25 -17.04 -49.57 -22.81
N PRO A 26 -16.99 -49.32 -24.13
CA PRO A 26 -18.13 -49.54 -25.00
C PRO A 26 -18.24 -51.03 -25.40
N LEU A 27 -18.90 -51.85 -24.58
CA LEU A 27 -19.26 -53.25 -24.89
C LEU A 27 -20.67 -53.60 -24.34
N PRO A 28 -21.36 -54.65 -24.86
CA PRO A 28 -22.75 -54.97 -24.50
C PRO A 28 -22.94 -55.26 -23.00
N ASP A 29 -23.84 -54.51 -22.38
CA ASP A 29 -24.10 -54.31 -20.94
C ASP A 29 -24.74 -55.50 -20.17
N LEU A 30 -24.76 -56.71 -20.76
CA LEU A 30 -25.54 -57.85 -20.22
C LEU A 30 -24.78 -58.66 -19.15
N ALA A 31 -23.46 -58.84 -19.26
CA ALA A 31 -22.68 -59.60 -18.28
C ALA A 31 -22.32 -58.80 -17.00
N ALA A 32 -22.23 -57.47 -17.09
CA ALA A 32 -21.81 -56.61 -15.98
C ALA A 32 -22.91 -56.45 -14.90
N ARG A 33 -24.19 -56.47 -15.28
CA ARG A 33 -25.33 -56.28 -14.36
C ARG A 33 -25.49 -57.44 -13.36
N GLU A 34 -25.05 -58.64 -13.74
CA GLU A 34 -25.10 -59.85 -12.90
C GLU A 34 -23.91 -59.99 -11.95
N MET A 35 -22.84 -59.20 -12.12
CA MET A 35 -21.66 -59.25 -11.26
C MET A 35 -21.95 -58.78 -9.83
N SER A 36 -21.29 -59.35 -8.82
CA SER A 36 -21.30 -58.79 -7.46
C SER A 36 -20.53 -57.46 -7.43
N LYS A 37 -20.71 -56.65 -6.38
CA LYS A 37 -19.99 -55.38 -6.24
C LYS A 37 -18.47 -55.62 -6.18
N GLU A 38 -18.06 -56.67 -5.48
CA GLU A 38 -16.65 -57.07 -5.32
C GLU A 38 -16.03 -57.47 -6.67
N ALA A 39 -16.74 -58.28 -7.47
CA ALA A 39 -16.29 -58.68 -8.80
C ALA A 39 -16.19 -57.47 -9.76
N LEU A 40 -17.09 -56.49 -9.61
CA LEU A 40 -17.08 -55.27 -10.41
C LEU A 40 -15.90 -54.35 -10.05
N ILE A 41 -15.55 -54.26 -8.77
CA ILE A 41 -14.37 -53.51 -8.30
C ILE A 41 -13.08 -54.16 -8.83
N GLU A 42 -12.98 -55.49 -8.80
CA GLU A 42 -11.82 -56.21 -9.32
C GLU A 42 -11.64 -56.00 -10.84
N ASP A 43 -12.71 -56.11 -11.61
CA ASP A 43 -12.72 -55.85 -13.07
C ASP A 43 -12.28 -54.42 -13.37
N MET A 44 -12.89 -53.44 -12.71
CA MET A 44 -12.57 -52.02 -12.90
C MET A 44 -11.14 -51.67 -12.47
N SER A 45 -10.64 -52.24 -11.38
CA SER A 45 -9.27 -51.97 -10.90
C SER A 45 -8.21 -52.42 -11.93
N LYS A 46 -8.46 -53.53 -12.63
CA LYS A 46 -7.58 -54.02 -13.71
C LYS A 46 -7.69 -53.16 -14.97
N LEU A 47 -8.90 -52.69 -15.28
CA LEU A 47 -9.18 -52.00 -16.54
C LEU A 47 -8.78 -50.52 -16.53
N LEU A 48 -9.06 -49.81 -15.43
CA LEU A 48 -8.94 -48.35 -15.35
C LEU A 48 -7.50 -47.82 -15.42
N LEU A 49 -6.50 -48.67 -15.14
CA LEU A 49 -5.08 -48.30 -15.19
C LEU A 49 -4.46 -48.54 -16.59
N THR A 50 -5.25 -49.04 -17.55
CA THR A 50 -4.78 -49.16 -18.94
C THR A 50 -4.67 -47.77 -19.59
N PRO A 51 -3.67 -47.53 -20.46
CA PRO A 51 -3.50 -46.24 -21.15
C PRO A 51 -4.76 -45.77 -21.90
N ASP A 52 -5.49 -46.70 -22.51
CA ASP A 52 -6.70 -46.40 -23.28
C ASP A 52 -7.85 -45.97 -22.36
N ALA A 53 -8.06 -46.69 -21.24
CA ALA A 53 -9.07 -46.33 -20.25
C ALA A 53 -8.82 -44.95 -19.64
N VAL A 54 -7.57 -44.63 -19.27
CA VAL A 54 -7.23 -43.29 -18.73
C VAL A 54 -7.45 -42.20 -19.78
N THR A 55 -7.19 -42.50 -21.06
CA THR A 55 -7.45 -41.55 -22.16
C THR A 55 -8.94 -41.27 -22.31
N ILE A 56 -9.78 -42.31 -22.27
CA ILE A 56 -11.24 -42.17 -22.32
C ILE A 56 -11.76 -41.37 -21.12
N VAL A 57 -11.25 -41.66 -19.91
CA VAL A 57 -11.59 -40.90 -18.69
C VAL A 57 -11.24 -39.42 -18.88
N TRP A 58 -10.04 -39.11 -19.38
CA TRP A 58 -9.61 -37.74 -19.63
C TRP A 58 -10.45 -37.01 -20.69
N GLU A 59 -10.83 -37.71 -21.76
CA GLU A 59 -11.71 -37.18 -22.81
C GLU A 59 -13.12 -36.86 -22.30
N CYS A 60 -13.60 -37.60 -21.30
CA CYS A 60 -14.88 -37.37 -20.64
C CYS A 60 -14.88 -36.17 -19.68
N LEU A 61 -13.71 -35.61 -19.35
CA LEU A 61 -13.60 -34.43 -18.50
C LEU A 61 -13.73 -33.14 -19.31
N GLY A 62 -14.50 -32.19 -18.78
CA GLY A 62 -14.57 -30.83 -19.28
C GLY A 62 -13.29 -30.03 -19.01
N PRO A 63 -13.20 -28.81 -19.58
CA PRO A 63 -12.04 -27.95 -19.40
C PRO A 63 -11.72 -27.64 -17.93
N LEU A 64 -12.76 -27.40 -17.11
CA LEU A 64 -12.63 -27.08 -15.69
C LEU A 64 -12.00 -28.24 -14.92
N SER A 65 -12.49 -29.47 -15.10
CA SER A 65 -11.94 -30.67 -14.46
C SER A 65 -10.50 -30.97 -14.84
N ARG A 66 -10.11 -30.76 -16.10
CA ARG A 66 -8.71 -30.92 -16.53
C ARG A 66 -7.80 -29.89 -15.87
N THR A 67 -8.28 -28.66 -15.69
CA THR A 67 -7.57 -27.62 -14.92
C THR A 67 -7.43 -28.02 -13.45
N ALA A 68 -8.47 -28.57 -12.83
CA ALA A 68 -8.39 -29.06 -11.45
C ALA A 68 -7.34 -30.17 -11.28
N ILE A 69 -7.29 -31.13 -12.20
CA ILE A 69 -6.27 -32.18 -12.17
C ILE A 69 -4.87 -31.56 -12.31
N ARG A 70 -4.69 -30.57 -13.19
CA ARG A 70 -3.40 -29.88 -13.33
C ARG A 70 -3.02 -29.16 -12.04
N ASP A 71 -3.93 -28.41 -11.44
CA ASP A 71 -3.72 -27.70 -10.19
C ASP A 71 -3.37 -28.68 -9.06
N ALA A 72 -4.07 -29.82 -8.97
CA ALA A 72 -3.78 -30.86 -8.01
C ALA A 72 -2.40 -31.53 -8.22
N LEU A 73 -2.04 -31.83 -9.48
CA LEU A 73 -0.75 -32.43 -9.83
C LEU A 73 0.43 -31.48 -9.61
N THR A 74 0.19 -30.18 -9.75
CA THR A 74 1.17 -29.10 -9.56
C THR A 74 1.11 -28.51 -8.15
N ASN A 75 0.17 -28.94 -7.31
CA ASN A 75 0.08 -28.54 -5.91
C ASN A 75 1.35 -28.98 -5.18
N ARG A 76 2.22 -28.02 -4.90
CA ARG A 76 3.51 -28.29 -4.24
C ARG A 76 3.36 -28.56 -2.75
N THR A 77 2.20 -28.25 -2.17
CA THR A 77 1.88 -28.42 -0.75
C THR A 77 1.41 -29.80 -0.40
N MET A 78 0.47 -30.29 -1.18
CA MET A 78 -0.04 -31.64 -1.07
C MET A 78 -0.10 -32.16 -2.50
N PRO A 79 1.01 -32.70 -3.03
CA PRO A 79 1.05 -33.22 -4.40
C PRO A 79 -0.05 -34.24 -4.61
N GLY A 80 -0.90 -33.98 -5.61
CA GLY A 80 -2.07 -34.80 -5.86
C GLY A 80 -3.36 -34.21 -5.29
N ARG A 81 -3.32 -33.24 -4.38
CA ARG A 81 -4.54 -32.65 -3.80
C ARG A 81 -4.92 -31.34 -4.47
N LEU A 82 -6.18 -31.18 -4.82
CA LEU A 82 -6.72 -29.92 -5.32
C LEU A 82 -6.82 -28.90 -4.17
N ASP A 83 -6.27 -27.71 -4.38
CA ASP A 83 -6.58 -26.57 -3.53
C ASP A 83 -7.95 -26.02 -3.93
N VAL A 84 -9.00 -26.63 -3.38
CA VAL A 84 -10.40 -26.33 -3.68
C VAL A 84 -10.75 -24.85 -3.49
N VAL A 85 -10.08 -24.16 -2.56
CA VAL A 85 -10.34 -22.75 -2.27
C VAL A 85 -9.79 -21.87 -3.38
N ASN A 86 -8.53 -22.08 -3.76
CA ASN A 86 -7.93 -21.32 -4.86
C ASN A 86 -8.58 -21.67 -6.21
N PHE A 87 -8.92 -22.94 -6.41
CA PHE A 87 -9.60 -23.40 -7.62
C PHE A 87 -10.98 -22.73 -7.78
N TRP A 88 -11.81 -22.72 -6.73
CA TRP A 88 -13.11 -22.06 -6.77
C TRP A 88 -12.99 -20.55 -6.99
N ARG A 89 -11.97 -19.89 -6.44
CA ARG A 89 -11.75 -18.44 -6.66
C ARG A 89 -11.42 -18.11 -8.11
N HIS A 90 -10.54 -18.88 -8.73
CA HIS A 90 -10.17 -18.63 -10.14
C HIS A 90 -11.33 -18.89 -11.08
N HIS A 91 -12.17 -19.88 -10.79
CA HIS A 91 -13.17 -20.35 -11.74
C HIS A 91 -14.63 -20.05 -11.34
N GLY A 92 -14.87 -19.45 -10.17
CA GLY A 92 -16.19 -19.14 -9.62
C GLY A 92 -17.04 -20.36 -9.26
N CYS A 93 -16.53 -21.58 -9.45
CA CYS A 93 -17.22 -22.84 -9.22
C CYS A 93 -16.21 -23.97 -8.94
N LEU A 94 -16.68 -25.05 -8.28
CA LEU A 94 -15.91 -26.28 -8.12
C LEU A 94 -16.18 -27.21 -9.30
N ILE A 95 -15.32 -28.21 -9.49
CA ILE A 95 -15.58 -29.28 -10.44
C ILE A 95 -16.86 -30.04 -10.04
N PRO A 96 -17.66 -30.50 -11.01
CA PRO A 96 -18.75 -31.45 -10.77
C PRO A 96 -18.25 -32.63 -9.94
N HIS A 97 -18.89 -32.92 -8.80
CA HIS A 97 -18.52 -34.06 -7.96
C HIS A 97 -19.79 -34.80 -7.53
N ILE A 98 -19.69 -36.12 -7.32
CA ILE A 98 -20.81 -37.07 -7.12
C ILE A 98 -21.83 -36.60 -6.06
N ARG A 99 -21.45 -35.70 -5.16
CA ARG A 99 -22.29 -35.19 -4.08
C ARG A 99 -23.26 -34.05 -4.48
N HIS A 100 -23.23 -33.54 -5.72
CA HIS A 100 -23.85 -32.23 -6.01
C HIS A 100 -24.84 -32.11 -7.19
N GLU A 101 -25.23 -33.16 -7.94
CA GLU A 101 -25.90 -32.93 -9.25
C GLU A 101 -27.10 -33.83 -9.61
N GLN A 102 -27.96 -33.30 -10.50
CA GLN A 102 -29.30 -33.82 -10.83
C GLN A 102 -29.54 -34.18 -12.32
N ASP A 103 -28.58 -33.93 -13.25
CA ASP A 103 -28.72 -34.20 -14.70
C ASP A 103 -27.64 -35.17 -15.25
N GLU A 104 -27.92 -35.91 -16.33
CA GLU A 104 -27.16 -37.07 -16.84
C GLU A 104 -25.79 -36.71 -17.41
N ALA A 105 -25.66 -35.57 -18.10
CA ALA A 105 -24.37 -35.11 -18.66
C ALA A 105 -23.39 -34.70 -17.55
N THR A 106 -23.88 -33.97 -16.55
CA THR A 106 -23.11 -33.53 -15.39
C THR A 106 -22.77 -34.72 -14.47
N LEU A 107 -23.70 -35.69 -14.36
CA LEU A 107 -23.45 -36.95 -13.66
C LEU A 107 -22.27 -37.75 -14.25
N LYS A 108 -22.12 -37.79 -15.58
CA LYS A 108 -20.99 -38.46 -16.23
C LYS A 108 -19.66 -37.83 -15.83
N GLU A 109 -19.55 -36.51 -15.91
CA GLU A 109 -18.34 -35.78 -15.53
C GLU A 109 -18.08 -35.87 -14.02
N ALA A 110 -19.12 -35.75 -13.18
CA ALA A 110 -19.03 -35.91 -11.74
C ALA A 110 -18.55 -37.29 -11.31
N LEU A 111 -18.99 -38.35 -12.00
CA LEU A 111 -18.50 -39.71 -11.78
C LEU A 111 -17.02 -39.86 -12.17
N MET A 112 -16.59 -39.25 -13.28
CA MET A 112 -15.17 -39.25 -13.67
C MET A 112 -14.30 -38.47 -12.68
N ASN A 113 -14.78 -37.31 -12.22
CA ASN A 113 -14.10 -36.54 -11.19
C ASN A 113 -14.02 -37.31 -9.88
N GLY A 114 -15.10 -37.94 -9.42
CA GLY A 114 -15.08 -38.76 -8.22
C GLY A 114 -14.27 -40.06 -8.37
N LEU A 115 -14.03 -40.55 -9.60
CA LEU A 115 -13.12 -41.66 -9.84
C LEU A 115 -11.66 -41.24 -9.63
N LEU A 116 -11.31 -40.03 -10.07
CA LEU A 116 -9.96 -39.50 -10.02
C LEU A 116 -9.62 -38.84 -8.68
N PHE A 117 -10.59 -38.18 -8.05
CA PHE A 117 -10.48 -37.49 -6.77
C PHE A 117 -11.27 -38.21 -5.67
N ASP A 118 -10.70 -38.29 -4.48
CA ASP A 118 -11.43 -38.71 -3.29
C ASP A 118 -12.34 -37.60 -2.73
N ALA A 119 -13.02 -37.89 -1.62
CA ALA A 119 -13.93 -36.94 -0.97
C ALA A 119 -13.22 -35.68 -0.42
N GLU A 120 -11.90 -35.74 -0.29
CA GLU A 120 -11.01 -34.68 0.17
C GLU A 120 -10.34 -33.92 -0.99
N PHE A 121 -10.74 -34.25 -2.23
CA PHE A 121 -10.17 -33.77 -3.50
C PHE A 121 -8.67 -34.12 -3.65
N GLU A 122 -8.25 -35.27 -3.13
CA GLU A 122 -6.93 -35.85 -3.38
C GLU A 122 -7.01 -36.85 -4.55
N LEU A 123 -6.05 -36.75 -5.47
CA LEU A 123 -5.93 -37.64 -6.62
C LEU A 123 -5.57 -39.04 -6.13
N VAL A 124 -6.33 -40.02 -6.60
CA VAL A 124 -6.04 -41.43 -6.35
C VAL A 124 -4.63 -41.75 -6.92
N PRO A 125 -3.69 -42.23 -6.08
CA PRO A 125 -2.26 -42.30 -6.41
C PRO A 125 -1.94 -43.04 -7.70
N GLU A 126 -2.68 -44.10 -7.99
CA GLU A 126 -2.47 -44.98 -9.15
C GLU A 126 -2.72 -44.27 -10.48
N PHE A 127 -3.56 -43.22 -10.51
CA PHE A 127 -3.78 -42.42 -11.72
C PHE A 127 -2.72 -41.33 -11.94
N VAL A 128 -2.01 -40.90 -10.88
CA VAL A 128 -1.09 -39.75 -10.92
C VAL A 128 -0.01 -39.86 -12.01
N PRO A 129 0.69 -41.00 -12.21
CA PRO A 129 1.69 -41.12 -13.28
C PRO A 129 1.10 -40.92 -14.68
N HIS A 130 -0.11 -41.42 -14.91
CA HIS A 130 -0.79 -41.34 -16.20
C HIS A 130 -1.32 -39.91 -16.46
N LEU A 131 -1.94 -39.28 -15.46
CA LEU A 131 -2.45 -37.91 -15.55
C LEU A 131 -1.32 -36.89 -15.75
N ARG A 132 -0.15 -37.08 -15.12
CA ARG A 132 1.04 -36.23 -15.36
C ARG A 132 1.49 -36.23 -16.81
N ARG A 133 1.40 -37.38 -17.49
CA ARG A 133 1.74 -37.48 -18.91
C ARG A 133 0.77 -36.69 -19.77
N MET A 134 -0.52 -36.69 -19.43
CA MET A 134 -1.57 -35.98 -20.18
C MET A 134 -1.55 -34.47 -19.92
N ALA A 135 -1.24 -34.04 -18.70
CA ALA A 135 -1.22 -32.62 -18.31
C ALA A 135 -0.03 -31.82 -18.87
N ARG A 136 1.03 -32.47 -19.39
CA ARG A 136 2.27 -31.82 -19.89
C ARG A 136 2.12 -31.03 -21.19
N ASN A 137 0.99 -31.11 -21.89
CA ASN A 137 0.83 -30.55 -23.25
C ASN A 137 0.10 -29.19 -23.32
N GLN A 138 -0.07 -28.46 -22.22
CA GLN A 138 -0.69 -27.12 -22.25
C GLN A 138 0.04 -26.18 -21.28
N GLN A 139 0.85 -25.26 -21.82
CA GLN A 139 1.39 -24.11 -21.09
C GLN A 139 0.24 -23.12 -20.80
N GLN A 140 0.05 -22.71 -19.55
CA GLN A 140 -0.88 -21.63 -19.19
C GLN A 140 -0.13 -20.32 -18.97
N THR A 141 -0.58 -19.29 -19.68
CA THR A 141 -0.36 -17.88 -19.38
C THR A 141 -1.33 -17.49 -18.25
N PRO A 142 -0.97 -16.63 -17.28
CA PRO A 142 -1.87 -16.20 -16.21
C PRO A 142 -3.15 -15.56 -16.77
N GLU A 143 -4.30 -15.87 -16.20
CA GLU A 143 -5.59 -15.35 -16.65
C GLU A 143 -5.81 -13.90 -16.14
N HIS A 144 -6.21 -13.01 -17.05
CA HIS A 144 -6.52 -11.63 -16.71
C HIS A 144 -7.95 -11.50 -16.19
N VAL A 145 -8.15 -10.87 -15.03
CA VAL A 145 -9.48 -10.69 -14.45
C VAL A 145 -9.91 -9.23 -14.41
N ARG A 146 -11.23 -8.98 -14.52
CA ARG A 146 -11.83 -7.65 -14.29
C ARG A 146 -12.30 -7.55 -12.82
N LEU A 147 -11.84 -6.54 -12.09
CA LEU A 147 -12.19 -6.32 -10.68
C LEU A 147 -13.70 -6.23 -10.41
N ASP A 148 -14.46 -5.64 -11.33
CA ASP A 148 -15.90 -5.39 -11.14
C ASP A 148 -16.73 -6.68 -10.95
N ASN A 149 -16.15 -7.86 -11.26
CA ASN A 149 -16.79 -9.17 -11.16
C ASN A 149 -16.07 -10.15 -10.21
N LEU A 150 -15.11 -9.69 -9.40
CA LEU A 150 -14.29 -10.57 -8.57
C LEU A 150 -14.87 -10.73 -7.14
N PRO A 151 -15.18 -11.97 -6.69
CA PRO A 151 -15.65 -12.20 -5.34
C PRO A 151 -14.48 -12.10 -4.34
N ALA A 152 -14.56 -11.19 -3.36
CA ALA A 152 -13.73 -11.29 -2.16
C ALA A 152 -14.48 -12.14 -1.13
N VAL A 153 -13.92 -13.31 -0.80
CA VAL A 153 -14.53 -14.26 0.12
C VAL A 153 -13.63 -14.51 1.32
N GLU A 154 -14.20 -14.41 2.51
CA GLU A 154 -13.59 -14.81 3.77
C GLU A 154 -13.93 -16.26 4.10
N TRP A 155 -12.89 -17.07 4.34
CA TRP A 155 -12.99 -18.51 4.55
C TRP A 155 -12.70 -18.84 6.02
N SER A 156 -13.58 -19.63 6.66
CA SER A 156 -13.31 -20.14 8.01
C SER A 156 -12.62 -21.48 7.94
N ILE A 157 -11.38 -21.52 8.41
CA ILE A 157 -10.59 -22.75 8.56
C ILE A 157 -11.26 -23.72 9.55
N ALA A 158 -11.99 -23.20 10.53
CA ALA A 158 -12.62 -24.00 11.59
C ALA A 158 -13.89 -24.75 11.12
N SER A 159 -14.70 -24.11 10.26
CA SER A 159 -15.95 -24.70 9.77
C SER A 159 -15.82 -25.36 8.39
N LYS A 160 -14.71 -25.16 7.67
CA LYS A 160 -14.52 -25.62 6.27
C LYS A 160 -15.64 -25.13 5.34
N GLU A 161 -16.24 -23.99 5.66
CA GLU A 161 -17.34 -23.37 4.91
C GLU A 161 -17.00 -21.94 4.49
N LEU A 162 -17.65 -21.50 3.42
CA LEU A 162 -17.66 -20.12 2.94
C LEU A 162 -18.46 -19.28 3.96
N VAL A 163 -17.79 -18.43 4.73
CA VAL A 163 -18.46 -17.74 5.85
C VAL A 163 -18.98 -16.35 5.48
N LYS A 164 -18.33 -15.63 4.55
CA LYS A 164 -18.78 -14.27 4.22
C LYS A 164 -18.22 -13.73 2.89
N GLU A 165 -19.08 -13.09 2.10
CA GLU A 165 -18.63 -12.13 1.09
C GLU A 165 -18.13 -10.86 1.78
N VAL A 166 -16.91 -10.43 1.44
CA VAL A 166 -16.27 -9.24 1.98
C VAL A 166 -16.05 -8.27 0.82
N PRO A 167 -16.27 -6.94 0.97
CA PRO A 167 -16.07 -6.03 -0.14
C PRO A 167 -14.60 -6.00 -0.57
N LEU A 168 -14.35 -6.15 -1.87
CA LEU A 168 -13.04 -5.92 -2.46
C LEU A 168 -12.83 -4.41 -2.64
N LEU A 169 -11.76 -3.88 -2.06
CA LEU A 169 -11.38 -2.48 -2.18
C LEU A 169 -10.20 -2.35 -3.14
N SER A 170 -10.07 -1.20 -3.79
CA SER A 170 -8.93 -0.88 -4.64
C SER A 170 -8.32 0.47 -4.28
N ALA A 171 -7.00 0.57 -4.44
CA ALA A 171 -6.28 1.84 -4.40
C ALA A 171 -5.53 2.03 -5.72
N GLU A 172 -5.89 3.11 -6.42
CA GLU A 172 -5.15 3.57 -7.61
C GLU A 172 -3.97 4.43 -7.13
N THR A 173 -2.75 3.98 -7.39
CA THR A 173 -1.54 4.52 -6.75
C THR A 173 -0.78 5.47 -7.68
N GLU A 174 -0.88 5.27 -8.99
CA GLU A 174 -0.16 6.04 -10.03
C GLU A 174 -0.36 7.55 -9.86
N SER A 175 -1.60 8.01 -9.69
CA SER A 175 -1.93 9.44 -9.60
C SER A 175 -1.40 10.13 -8.34
N HIS A 176 -1.01 9.36 -7.32
CA HIS A 176 -0.63 9.88 -6.02
C HIS A 176 0.88 9.83 -5.76
N ALA A 177 1.62 9.00 -6.49
CA ALA A 177 3.03 8.72 -6.22
C ALA A 177 3.89 9.99 -6.11
N LEU A 178 3.89 10.85 -7.14
CA LEU A 178 4.69 12.08 -7.15
C LEU A 178 4.31 13.03 -6.01
N ALA A 179 3.01 13.30 -5.85
CA ALA A 179 2.51 14.23 -4.85
C ALA A 179 2.84 13.77 -3.42
N ASP A 180 2.75 12.47 -3.16
CA ASP A 180 2.96 11.92 -1.83
C ASP A 180 4.45 11.89 -1.45
N PHE A 181 5.36 11.62 -2.39
CA PHE A 181 6.79 11.78 -2.14
C PHE A 181 7.15 13.25 -1.86
N VAL A 182 6.62 14.20 -2.63
CA VAL A 182 6.86 15.63 -2.38
C VAL A 182 6.36 16.04 -0.99
N SER A 183 5.16 15.58 -0.58
CA SER A 183 4.62 15.84 0.75
C SER A 183 5.53 15.30 1.86
N VAL A 184 6.04 14.08 1.72
CA VAL A 184 6.97 13.48 2.70
C VAL A 184 8.29 14.24 2.77
N LEU A 185 8.87 14.60 1.62
CA LEU A 185 10.12 15.35 1.57
C LEU A 185 9.97 16.76 2.15
N ARG A 186 8.82 17.41 2.01
CA ARG A 186 8.53 18.70 2.69
C ARG A 186 8.42 18.54 4.21
N LEU A 187 7.86 17.44 4.70
CA LEU A 187 7.87 17.15 6.14
C LEU A 187 9.29 16.92 6.67
N ILE A 188 10.16 16.29 5.87
CA ILE A 188 11.58 16.12 6.17
C ILE A 188 12.29 17.48 6.19
N GLU A 189 12.08 18.32 5.19
CA GLU A 189 12.63 19.69 5.13
C GLU A 189 12.21 20.54 6.35
N ALA A 190 10.98 20.37 6.82
CA ALA A 190 10.45 21.02 8.01
C ALA A 190 10.95 20.40 9.34
N GLY A 191 11.83 19.39 9.32
CA GLY A 191 12.36 18.72 10.52
C GLY A 191 11.32 17.92 11.30
N ARG A 192 10.19 17.54 10.68
CA ARG A 192 9.07 16.85 11.34
C ARG A 192 9.19 15.33 11.37
N ILE A 193 10.15 14.78 10.64
CA ILE A 193 10.35 13.33 10.51
C ILE A 193 11.59 12.90 11.30
N LYS A 194 11.38 12.04 12.29
CA LYS A 194 12.43 11.45 13.13
C LYS A 194 12.51 9.95 12.92
N VAL A 195 13.75 9.46 12.88
CA VAL A 195 14.08 8.03 12.81
C VAL A 195 14.96 7.64 14.00
N ASN A 196 14.93 6.37 14.38
CA ASN A 196 15.84 5.83 15.38
C ASN A 196 17.29 5.88 14.84
N ALA A 197 18.25 6.30 15.67
CA ALA A 197 19.65 6.47 15.24
C ALA A 197 20.33 5.16 14.82
N ASN A 198 19.95 4.03 15.41
CA ASN A 198 20.58 2.73 15.18
C ASN A 198 19.85 1.94 14.09
N SER A 199 18.52 1.85 14.18
CA SER A 199 17.73 1.03 13.24
C SER A 199 17.21 1.82 12.03
N LEU A 200 17.37 3.15 12.03
CA LEU A 200 16.82 4.07 11.02
C LEU A 200 15.30 3.93 10.81
N ARG A 201 14.61 3.30 11.76
CA ARG A 201 13.17 3.08 11.69
C ARG A 201 12.41 4.35 12.06
N PRO A 202 11.34 4.70 11.32
CA PRO A 202 10.50 5.84 11.65
C PRO A 202 9.78 5.61 12.98
N ALA A 203 9.74 6.63 13.82
CA ALA A 203 8.96 6.59 15.06
C ALA A 203 7.45 6.76 14.79
N GLN A 204 6.60 6.29 15.71
CA GLN A 204 5.15 6.38 15.56
C GLN A 204 4.60 7.81 15.27
N PRO A 205 5.14 8.90 15.86
CA PRO A 205 4.76 10.26 15.48
C PRO A 205 5.06 10.60 14.02
N ALA A 206 6.17 10.10 13.47
CA ALA A 206 6.54 10.32 12.07
C ALA A 206 5.56 9.59 11.13
N LEU A 207 5.19 8.35 11.46
CA LEU A 207 4.20 7.58 10.70
C LEU A 207 2.84 8.29 10.66
N LYS A 208 2.38 8.83 11.80
CA LYS A 208 1.13 9.62 11.88
C LYS A 208 1.22 10.91 11.05
N ALA A 209 2.35 11.62 11.13
CA ALA A 209 2.55 12.86 10.38
C ALA A 209 2.52 12.63 8.87
N VAL A 210 3.17 11.57 8.38
CA VAL A 210 3.14 11.19 6.96
C VAL A 210 1.75 10.73 6.55
N SER A 211 1.11 9.84 7.32
CA SER A 211 -0.25 9.34 7.02
C SER A 211 -1.27 10.48 6.86
N ALA A 212 -1.11 11.56 7.61
CA ALA A 212 -1.99 12.73 7.54
C ALA A 212 -1.67 13.68 6.36
N ALA A 213 -0.45 13.63 5.82
CA ALA A 213 0.00 14.54 4.76
C ALA A 213 -0.16 13.97 3.35
N VAL A 214 -0.18 12.64 3.21
CA VAL A 214 -0.28 11.96 1.91
C VAL A 214 -1.72 11.91 1.40
N SER A 215 -1.90 12.08 0.09
CA SER A 215 -3.19 12.23 -0.57
C SER A 215 -3.98 10.91 -0.68
N LEU A 216 -3.31 9.78 -0.95
CA LEU A 216 -3.98 8.47 -1.01
C LEU A 216 -4.25 7.87 0.38
N GLY A 217 -3.61 8.40 1.43
CA GLY A 217 -3.71 7.86 2.80
C GLY A 217 -3.00 6.52 2.97
N GLU A 218 -3.37 5.79 4.04
CA GLU A 218 -2.93 4.41 4.31
C GLU A 218 -3.84 3.38 3.64
N TYR A 219 -3.41 2.12 3.55
CA TYR A 219 -4.28 1.00 3.20
C TYR A 219 -3.90 -0.25 4.03
N PRO A 220 -4.89 -1.08 4.43
CA PRO A 220 -6.34 -0.92 4.23
C PRO A 220 -6.90 0.26 5.04
N GLN A 221 -7.95 0.94 4.56
CA GLN A 221 -8.47 2.23 5.10
C GLN A 221 -9.58 2.09 6.16
N THR A 222 -9.94 0.87 6.59
CA THR A 222 -11.14 0.64 7.42
C THR A 222 -10.92 0.91 8.91
N ALA A 223 -12.00 1.13 9.66
CA ALA A 223 -11.92 1.29 11.12
C ALA A 223 -11.36 0.03 11.82
N ALA A 224 -11.76 -1.16 11.36
CA ALA A 224 -11.23 -2.44 11.87
C ALA A 224 -9.71 -2.57 11.65
N ALA A 225 -9.20 -2.11 10.51
CA ALA A 225 -7.76 -2.05 10.30
C ALA A 225 -7.07 -0.93 11.09
N ALA A 226 -7.80 0.09 11.57
CA ALA A 226 -7.23 1.16 12.40
C ALA A 226 -6.79 0.67 13.78
N GLU A 227 -7.51 -0.30 14.32
CA GLU A 227 -7.19 -0.92 15.61
C GLU A 227 -5.92 -1.78 15.53
N LEU A 228 -5.64 -2.37 14.36
CA LEU A 228 -4.40 -3.09 14.04
C LEU A 228 -3.21 -2.17 13.70
N ARG A 229 -3.41 -0.85 13.55
CA ARG A 229 -2.43 0.11 13.00
C ARG A 229 -1.45 0.72 14.01
N SER A 230 -1.57 0.45 15.31
CA SER A 230 -0.72 1.12 16.31
C SER A 230 0.79 0.95 16.06
N ASP A 231 1.20 -0.10 15.34
CA ASP A 231 2.60 -0.33 14.89
C ASP A 231 2.74 -0.58 13.36
N ASN A 232 1.66 -0.41 12.56
CA ASN A 232 1.53 -1.08 11.25
C ASN A 232 1.13 -0.18 10.06
N SER A 233 1.55 1.09 10.03
CA SER A 233 1.30 1.98 8.86
C SER A 233 2.21 1.59 7.68
N THR A 234 1.72 0.71 6.80
CA THR A 234 2.48 0.14 5.69
C THR A 234 2.99 1.21 4.72
N ARG A 235 2.15 2.16 4.33
CA ARG A 235 2.48 3.11 3.27
C ARG A 235 3.35 4.25 3.79
N ALA A 236 3.01 4.86 4.91
CA ALA A 236 3.82 5.91 5.55
C ALA A 236 5.22 5.42 5.88
N HIS A 237 5.34 4.20 6.41
CA HIS A 237 6.63 3.58 6.65
C HIS A 237 7.42 3.46 5.34
N SER A 238 6.79 2.93 4.29
CA SER A 238 7.43 2.73 3.00
C SER A 238 7.87 4.04 2.37
N LEU A 239 7.05 5.08 2.38
CA LEU A 239 7.42 6.40 1.83
C LEU A 239 8.65 7.00 2.53
N ILE A 240 8.76 6.86 3.85
CA ILE A 240 9.94 7.35 4.60
C ILE A 240 11.19 6.55 4.24
N ILE A 241 11.10 5.22 4.31
CA ILE A 241 12.23 4.32 4.06
C ILE A 241 12.73 4.42 2.62
N VAL A 242 11.80 4.43 1.66
CA VAL A 242 12.10 4.61 0.25
C VAL A 242 12.72 5.98 -0.02
N SER A 243 12.27 7.04 0.65
CA SER A 243 12.90 8.36 0.50
C SER A 243 14.37 8.38 0.94
N MET A 244 14.72 7.60 1.96
CA MET A 244 16.12 7.41 2.36
C MET A 244 16.87 6.53 1.36
N ALA A 245 16.30 5.40 0.97
CA ALA A 245 16.93 4.46 0.03
C ALA A 245 17.12 5.06 -1.38
N ALA A 246 16.24 5.95 -1.81
CA ALA A 246 16.36 6.73 -3.05
C ALA A 246 17.46 7.81 -2.97
N GLY A 247 18.03 8.04 -1.78
CA GLY A 247 19.03 9.07 -1.52
C GLY A 247 18.45 10.48 -1.54
N TRP A 248 17.15 10.67 -1.33
CA TRP A 248 16.53 11.99 -1.21
C TRP A 248 16.62 12.57 0.21
N ALA A 249 16.72 11.70 1.21
CA ALA A 249 16.88 12.08 2.60
C ALA A 249 17.97 11.26 3.27
N THR A 250 18.63 11.84 4.26
CA THR A 250 19.65 11.19 5.08
C THR A 250 19.45 11.56 6.54
N PRO A 251 19.81 10.69 7.51
CA PRO A 251 19.88 11.08 8.91
C PRO A 251 20.83 12.26 9.12
N ASP A 252 20.39 13.23 9.91
CA ASP A 252 21.18 14.40 10.29
C ASP A 252 21.04 14.67 11.80
N GLN A 253 22.17 14.61 12.49
CA GLN A 253 22.23 14.83 13.93
C GLN A 253 22.01 16.30 14.34
N ALA A 254 22.33 17.26 13.48
CA ALA A 254 22.12 18.68 13.75
C ALA A 254 20.62 19.04 13.75
N VAL A 255 19.84 18.38 12.89
CA VAL A 255 18.38 18.56 12.78
C VAL A 255 17.62 17.61 13.72
N GLY A 256 18.29 16.59 14.26
CA GLY A 256 17.70 15.61 15.18
C GLY A 256 16.64 14.73 14.51
N GLY A 257 16.86 14.39 13.24
CA GLY A 257 15.91 13.68 12.38
C GLY A 257 16.47 13.39 11.00
N LEU A 258 15.62 13.43 9.98
CA LEU A 258 16.04 13.36 8.57
C LEU A 258 16.25 14.77 8.01
N ALA A 259 17.22 14.92 7.11
CA ALA A 259 17.42 16.12 6.30
C ALA A 259 17.44 15.75 4.81
N LEU A 260 17.03 16.70 3.95
CA LEU A 260 17.08 16.52 2.51
C LEU A 260 18.52 16.52 1.99
N THR A 261 18.81 15.65 1.03
CA THR A 261 20.03 15.73 0.22
C THR A 261 19.84 16.74 -0.92
N ASP A 262 20.89 17.02 -1.70
CA ASP A 262 20.75 17.83 -2.91
C ASP A 262 19.78 17.21 -3.92
N SER A 263 19.81 15.88 -4.04
CA SER A 263 18.87 15.13 -4.89
C SER A 263 17.43 15.29 -4.39
N GLY A 264 17.20 15.25 -3.08
CA GLY A 264 15.87 15.46 -2.49
C GLY A 264 15.38 16.90 -2.68
N ARG A 265 16.23 17.91 -2.44
CA ARG A 265 15.91 19.32 -2.71
C ARG A 265 15.62 19.60 -4.18
N HIS A 266 16.31 18.91 -5.10
CA HIS A 266 16.04 19.04 -6.52
C HIS A 266 14.67 18.44 -6.87
N PHE A 267 14.40 17.20 -6.42
CA PHE A 267 13.13 16.53 -6.67
C PHE A 267 11.92 17.28 -6.09
N VAL A 268 12.03 17.88 -4.91
CA VAL A 268 10.95 18.74 -4.35
C VAL A 268 10.66 19.97 -5.22
N ARG A 269 11.70 20.55 -5.84
CA ARG A 269 11.56 21.75 -6.68
C ARG A 269 11.02 21.42 -8.07
N GLN A 270 11.40 20.27 -8.61
CA GLN A 270 11.02 19.81 -9.94
C GLN A 270 10.64 18.33 -9.88
N PRO A 271 9.45 18.00 -9.34
CA PRO A 271 8.99 16.63 -9.28
C PRO A 271 8.58 16.15 -10.67
N ASP A 272 9.22 15.10 -11.16
CA ASP A 272 8.92 14.48 -12.44
C ASP A 272 9.09 12.96 -12.40
N ALA A 273 8.62 12.29 -13.46
CA ALA A 273 8.69 10.84 -13.56
C ALA A 273 10.13 10.32 -13.66
N GLU A 274 11.04 11.08 -14.27
CA GLU A 274 12.46 10.70 -14.40
C GLU A 274 13.17 10.70 -13.04
N GLY A 275 12.94 11.72 -12.21
CA GLY A 275 13.41 11.78 -10.84
C GLY A 275 12.86 10.62 -10.01
N LEU A 276 11.58 10.27 -10.19
CA LEU A 276 10.95 9.13 -9.54
C LEU A 276 11.59 7.81 -9.98
N LYS A 277 11.86 7.64 -11.28
CA LYS A 277 12.55 6.47 -11.84
C LYS A 277 13.98 6.32 -11.30
N ALA A 278 14.73 7.41 -11.22
CA ALA A 278 16.07 7.41 -10.63
C ALA A 278 16.03 7.03 -9.14
N GLY A 279 15.04 7.54 -8.40
CA GLY A 279 14.83 7.16 -7.00
C GLY A 279 14.45 5.69 -6.82
N PHE A 280 13.57 5.18 -7.68
CA PHE A 280 13.19 3.77 -7.72
C PHE A 280 14.38 2.85 -7.97
N GLN A 281 15.22 3.16 -8.96
CA GLN A 281 16.43 2.39 -9.26
C GLN A 281 17.39 2.35 -8.06
N ARG A 282 17.61 3.48 -7.39
CA ARG A 282 18.44 3.53 -6.18
C ARG A 282 17.87 2.70 -5.03
N TRP A 283 16.55 2.76 -4.81
CA TRP A 283 15.90 1.91 -3.80
C TRP A 283 16.04 0.42 -4.14
N LEU A 284 15.83 0.05 -5.41
CA LEU A 284 15.90 -1.32 -5.88
C LEU A 284 17.25 -1.97 -5.53
N ASP A 285 18.34 -1.21 -5.68
CA ASP A 285 19.70 -1.66 -5.41
C ASP A 285 20.21 -1.37 -3.99
N CYS A 286 19.39 -0.79 -3.10
CA CYS A 286 19.81 -0.40 -1.75
C CYS A 286 19.67 -1.57 -0.74
N PRO A 287 20.76 -2.14 -0.20
CA PRO A 287 20.67 -3.28 0.71
C PRO A 287 20.28 -2.92 2.15
N GLN A 288 20.20 -1.62 2.48
CA GLN A 288 20.11 -1.13 3.86
C GLN A 288 18.79 -1.48 4.56
N PHE A 289 17.73 -1.68 3.80
CA PHE A 289 16.39 -1.94 4.34
C PHE A 289 15.91 -3.28 3.83
N ASP A 290 15.33 -4.09 4.72
CA ASP A 290 14.76 -5.39 4.37
C ASP A 290 13.26 -5.40 4.68
N GLU A 291 12.45 -5.71 3.68
CA GLU A 291 10.98 -5.74 3.81
C GLU A 291 10.49 -6.83 4.77
N VAL A 292 11.29 -7.87 5.06
CA VAL A 292 10.91 -8.88 6.07
C VAL A 292 10.75 -8.27 7.46
N GLU A 293 11.46 -7.18 7.77
CA GLU A 293 11.36 -6.48 9.05
C GLU A 293 9.98 -5.84 9.29
N ARG A 294 9.15 -5.73 8.24
CA ARG A 294 7.77 -5.27 8.35
C ARG A 294 6.83 -6.29 8.98
N ASN A 295 7.22 -7.56 9.01
CA ASN A 295 6.36 -8.60 9.56
C ASN A 295 6.45 -8.60 11.08
N SER A 296 5.49 -7.94 11.73
CA SER A 296 5.42 -7.83 13.20
C SER A 296 5.27 -9.17 13.92
N SER A 297 4.76 -10.19 13.22
CA SER A 297 4.56 -11.53 13.78
C SER A 297 5.83 -12.39 13.74
N LEU A 298 6.87 -11.96 13.01
CA LEU A 298 8.16 -12.62 12.97
C LEU A 298 9.12 -12.00 13.97
N HIS A 299 9.67 -12.85 14.83
CA HIS A 299 10.68 -12.49 15.80
C HIS A 299 12.02 -13.18 15.46
N GLY A 300 13.13 -12.61 15.93
CA GLY A 300 14.47 -13.12 15.63
C GLY A 300 15.09 -12.64 14.32
N VAL A 301 14.43 -11.69 13.64
CA VAL A 301 14.84 -11.19 12.32
C VAL A 301 16.29 -10.69 12.28
N GLU A 302 16.76 -9.97 13.30
CA GLU A 302 18.15 -9.50 13.34
C GLU A 302 19.16 -10.66 13.33
N GLY A 303 18.88 -11.75 14.05
CA GLY A 303 19.75 -12.94 14.08
C GLY A 303 19.63 -13.83 12.83
N ALA A 304 18.49 -13.75 12.14
CA ALA A 304 18.18 -14.41 10.88
C ALA A 304 18.98 -13.81 9.71
N LEU A 305 18.98 -12.47 9.61
CA LEU A 305 19.67 -11.72 8.55
C LEU A 305 21.19 -11.89 8.58
N VAL A 306 21.76 -12.34 9.71
CA VAL A 306 23.19 -12.61 9.87
C VAL A 306 23.62 -13.94 9.24
N GLU A 307 22.74 -14.94 9.08
CA GLU A 307 23.08 -16.29 8.57
C GLU A 307 23.08 -16.44 7.03
N GLN A 308 23.28 -15.34 6.29
CA GLN A 308 23.43 -15.33 4.82
C GLN A 308 22.31 -16.07 4.06
N GLY A 309 21.06 -15.59 4.18
CA GLY A 309 20.02 -15.88 3.19
C GLY A 309 20.13 -14.98 1.95
N SER A 310 19.05 -14.95 1.15
CA SER A 310 18.97 -14.01 0.02
C SER A 310 19.01 -12.56 0.49
N SER A 311 19.61 -11.67 -0.31
CA SER A 311 19.60 -10.24 -0.01
C SER A 311 18.22 -9.62 -0.34
N PRO A 312 17.82 -8.53 0.33
CA PRO A 312 16.60 -7.80 -0.04
C PRO A 312 16.65 -7.33 -1.50
N VAL A 313 17.82 -6.93 -1.99
CA VAL A 313 18.04 -6.55 -3.40
C VAL A 313 17.66 -7.69 -4.34
N LEU A 314 18.14 -8.92 -4.09
CA LEU A 314 17.83 -10.08 -4.93
C LEU A 314 16.32 -10.36 -4.96
N ARG A 315 15.65 -10.31 -3.79
CA ARG A 315 14.20 -10.53 -3.72
C ARG A 315 13.41 -9.46 -4.47
N ARG A 316 13.80 -8.19 -4.36
CA ARG A 316 13.15 -7.10 -5.12
C ARG A 316 13.31 -7.31 -6.62
N HIS A 317 14.52 -7.60 -7.10
CA HIS A 317 14.76 -7.86 -8.52
C HIS A 317 13.93 -9.04 -9.03
N ALA A 318 13.82 -10.13 -8.27
CA ALA A 318 12.95 -11.26 -8.65
C ALA A 318 11.47 -10.85 -8.79
N VAL A 319 10.96 -10.00 -7.88
CA VAL A 319 9.61 -9.44 -7.99
C VAL A 319 9.48 -8.54 -9.23
N ILE A 320 10.46 -7.66 -9.47
CA ILE A 320 10.47 -6.77 -10.63
C ILE A 320 10.50 -7.54 -11.95
N ASP A 321 11.31 -8.59 -12.06
CA ASP A 321 11.42 -9.41 -13.25
C ASP A 321 10.10 -10.13 -13.54
N LEU A 322 9.40 -10.62 -12.51
CA LEU A 322 8.06 -11.15 -12.70
C LEU A 322 7.07 -10.07 -13.15
N LEU A 323 7.08 -8.88 -12.53
CA LEU A 323 6.18 -7.77 -12.92
C LEU A 323 6.39 -7.35 -14.38
N ARG A 324 7.62 -7.43 -14.92
CA ARG A 324 7.92 -7.15 -16.33
C ARG A 324 7.24 -8.10 -17.31
N THR A 325 6.79 -9.27 -16.85
CA THR A 325 6.05 -10.24 -17.68
C THR A 325 4.54 -9.99 -17.73
N LEU A 326 4.03 -9.10 -16.88
CA LEU A 326 2.60 -8.84 -16.78
C LEU A 326 2.12 -7.90 -17.89
N ALA A 327 0.89 -8.12 -18.35
CA ALA A 327 0.24 -7.19 -19.25
C ALA A 327 -0.11 -5.89 -18.50
N PRO A 328 0.22 -4.70 -19.05
CA PRO A 328 -0.18 -3.42 -18.47
C PRO A 328 -1.69 -3.29 -18.31
N ASP A 329 -2.13 -2.57 -17.28
CA ASP A 329 -3.53 -2.26 -16.97
C ASP A 329 -4.45 -3.48 -16.77
N LYS A 330 -3.87 -4.67 -16.51
CA LYS A 330 -4.61 -5.88 -16.14
C LYS A 330 -4.41 -6.21 -14.67
N TRP A 331 -5.51 -6.56 -14.00
CA TRP A 331 -5.44 -7.10 -12.64
C TRP A 331 -4.99 -8.55 -12.67
N VAL A 332 -4.08 -8.88 -11.77
CA VAL A 332 -3.47 -10.20 -11.60
C VAL A 332 -3.63 -10.60 -10.14
N ASP A 333 -3.99 -11.86 -9.91
CA ASP A 333 -4.09 -12.42 -8.57
C ASP A 333 -2.70 -12.55 -7.95
N VAL A 334 -2.56 -12.07 -6.72
CA VAL A 334 -1.29 -12.15 -6.00
C VAL A 334 -0.88 -13.58 -5.69
N GLU A 335 -1.81 -14.52 -5.54
CA GLU A 335 -1.47 -15.93 -5.41
C GLU A 335 -0.82 -16.50 -6.67
N GLU A 336 -1.21 -16.05 -7.87
CA GLU A 336 -0.55 -16.44 -9.11
C GLU A 336 0.89 -15.92 -9.14
N LEU A 337 1.11 -14.68 -8.69
CA LEU A 337 2.46 -14.11 -8.60
C LEU A 337 3.33 -14.86 -7.58
N LEU A 338 2.80 -15.14 -6.39
CA LEU A 338 3.50 -15.91 -5.38
C LEU A 338 3.81 -17.33 -5.87
N ARG A 339 2.88 -17.97 -6.59
CA ARG A 339 3.09 -19.31 -7.17
C ARG A 339 4.18 -19.30 -8.24
N ALA A 340 4.25 -18.25 -9.07
CA ALA A 340 5.30 -18.10 -10.06
C ALA A 340 6.69 -17.95 -9.39
N LEU A 341 6.79 -17.17 -8.32
CA LEU A 341 8.05 -17.00 -7.57
C LEU A 341 8.42 -18.22 -6.72
N GLU A 342 7.43 -19.04 -6.31
CA GLU A 342 7.67 -20.26 -5.52
C GLU A 342 8.58 -21.26 -6.26
N ALA A 343 8.63 -21.21 -7.59
CA ALA A 343 9.57 -21.99 -8.38
C ALA A 343 11.04 -21.76 -7.98
N GLY A 344 11.39 -20.54 -7.61
CA GLY A 344 12.72 -20.13 -7.14
C GLY A 344 12.86 -19.99 -5.61
N ARG A 345 11.95 -20.58 -4.82
CA ARG A 345 11.85 -20.34 -3.36
C ARG A 345 13.15 -20.47 -2.57
N SER A 346 14.04 -21.39 -2.96
CA SER A 346 15.32 -21.60 -2.27
C SER A 346 16.26 -20.42 -2.44
N GLU A 347 16.24 -19.77 -3.60
CA GLU A 347 17.08 -18.60 -3.92
C GLU A 347 16.53 -17.33 -3.28
N LEU A 348 15.24 -17.32 -2.93
CA LEU A 348 14.53 -16.19 -2.33
C LEU A 348 14.35 -16.33 -0.81
N ALA A 349 14.86 -17.40 -0.18
CA ALA A 349 14.72 -17.61 1.26
C ALA A 349 15.44 -16.50 2.05
N VAL A 350 14.81 -15.98 3.12
CA VAL A 350 15.36 -14.88 3.94
C VAL A 350 16.54 -15.36 4.79
N GLU A 351 16.53 -16.63 5.17
CA GLU A 351 17.60 -17.31 5.89
C GLU A 351 18.13 -18.48 5.07
N SER A 352 19.37 -18.87 5.32
CA SER A 352 19.93 -20.15 4.88
C SER A 352 20.16 -21.05 6.09
N GLY A 353 20.16 -22.38 5.89
CA GLY A 353 20.46 -23.35 6.95
C GLY A 353 19.37 -24.41 7.17
N GLU A 354 19.69 -25.39 8.02
CA GLU A 354 18.80 -26.53 8.30
C GLU A 354 17.67 -26.21 9.30
N ARG A 355 17.81 -25.13 10.08
CA ARG A 355 16.82 -24.69 11.08
C ARG A 355 16.64 -23.19 10.97
N SER A 356 15.40 -22.73 11.03
CA SER A 356 15.11 -21.29 11.09
C SER A 356 15.40 -20.74 12.49
N ARG A 357 15.97 -19.54 12.54
CA ARG A 357 16.10 -18.76 13.77
C ARG A 357 14.89 -17.88 14.01
N LEU A 358 13.95 -17.82 13.06
CA LEU A 358 12.70 -17.10 13.21
C LEU A 358 11.74 -17.91 14.09
N TRP A 359 10.97 -17.20 14.89
CA TRP A 359 9.84 -17.75 15.64
C TRP A 359 8.67 -16.79 15.62
N ILE A 360 7.50 -17.34 15.96
CA ILE A 360 6.24 -16.62 16.02
C ILE A 360 5.64 -16.81 17.41
N GLY A 361 4.86 -15.82 17.86
CA GLY A 361 4.19 -15.84 19.16
C GLY A 361 4.93 -15.03 20.23
N SER A 362 4.30 -14.81 21.38
CA SER A 362 4.86 -13.95 22.43
C SER A 362 6.04 -14.61 23.14
N PHE A 363 7.12 -13.86 23.35
CA PHE A 363 8.30 -14.32 24.12
C PHE A 363 7.98 -14.75 25.56
N GLN A 364 6.87 -14.25 26.13
CA GLN A 364 6.47 -14.50 27.53
C GLN A 364 5.44 -15.64 27.70
N GLY A 365 5.00 -16.30 26.63
CA GLY A 365 3.99 -17.36 26.67
C GLY A 365 4.54 -18.75 26.31
N TYR A 366 3.80 -19.80 26.68
CA TYR A 366 4.05 -21.19 26.23
C TYR A 366 3.76 -21.43 24.73
N ASP A 367 3.31 -20.39 24.00
CA ASP A 367 2.88 -20.43 22.60
C ASP A 367 3.97 -19.90 21.62
N ASN A 368 5.27 -20.08 21.93
CA ASN A 368 6.33 -19.73 20.99
C ASN A 368 6.61 -20.89 20.02
N GLU A 369 6.20 -20.72 18.76
CA GLU A 369 6.42 -21.73 17.72
C GLU A 369 7.59 -21.30 16.83
N ARG A 370 8.62 -22.14 16.73
CA ARG A 370 9.71 -21.93 15.75
C ARG A 370 9.14 -22.06 14.34
N VAL A 371 9.58 -21.19 13.45
CA VAL A 371 9.26 -21.32 12.02
C VAL A 371 9.94 -22.58 11.46
N CYS A 372 9.28 -23.23 10.51
CA CYS A 372 9.83 -24.38 9.80
C CYS A 372 11.16 -24.07 9.09
N PRO A 373 11.95 -25.09 8.70
CA PRO A 373 13.22 -24.88 8.01
C PRO A 373 13.07 -24.04 6.72
N PRO A 374 14.08 -23.25 6.32
CA PRO A 374 14.05 -22.38 5.14
C PRO A 374 13.67 -23.06 3.81
N ASN A 375 13.98 -24.36 3.66
CA ASN A 375 13.63 -25.14 2.47
C ASN A 375 12.17 -25.65 2.45
N SER A 376 11.43 -25.44 3.53
CA SER A 376 10.04 -25.89 3.66
C SER A 376 9.09 -24.92 2.97
N GLN A 377 7.97 -25.45 2.49
CA GLN A 377 6.96 -24.61 1.88
C GLN A 377 6.20 -23.74 2.90
N GLN A 378 6.07 -24.22 4.14
CA GLN A 378 5.50 -23.43 5.22
C GLN A 378 6.36 -22.19 5.50
N TYR A 379 7.70 -22.32 5.47
CA TYR A 379 8.61 -21.17 5.54
C TYR A 379 8.41 -20.20 4.37
N TRP A 380 8.32 -20.72 3.13
CA TRP A 380 8.04 -19.90 1.95
C TRP A 380 6.80 -19.01 2.17
N ARG A 381 5.69 -19.57 2.67
CA ARG A 381 4.46 -18.80 2.89
C ARG A 381 4.52 -17.82 4.06
N ILE A 382 5.13 -18.23 5.17
CA ILE A 382 5.14 -17.44 6.41
C ILE A 382 6.18 -16.32 6.38
N VAL A 383 7.30 -16.53 5.69
CA VAL A 383 8.46 -15.62 5.71
C VAL A 383 8.67 -14.97 4.36
N THR A 384 9.01 -15.76 3.33
CA THR A 384 9.42 -15.19 2.04
C THR A 384 8.26 -14.52 1.30
N ALA A 385 7.10 -15.15 1.25
CA ALA A 385 5.90 -14.57 0.64
C ALA A 385 5.47 -13.30 1.39
N GLN A 386 5.58 -13.25 2.71
CA GLN A 386 5.29 -12.04 3.49
C GLN A 386 6.24 -10.89 3.17
N ALA A 387 7.54 -11.18 2.98
CA ALA A 387 8.49 -10.17 2.50
C ALA A 387 8.12 -9.67 1.09
N ILE A 388 7.69 -10.57 0.19
CA ILE A 388 7.22 -10.20 -1.16
C ILE A 388 5.95 -9.33 -1.09
N LEU A 389 4.98 -9.69 -0.25
CA LEU A 389 3.76 -8.89 -0.04
C LEU A 389 4.08 -7.50 0.52
N ALA A 390 5.08 -7.41 1.42
CA ALA A 390 5.58 -6.13 1.93
C ALA A 390 6.26 -5.29 0.84
N ILE A 391 6.99 -5.91 -0.11
CA ILE A 391 7.53 -5.24 -1.30
C ILE A 391 6.39 -4.66 -2.17
N LEU A 392 5.36 -5.47 -2.44
CA LEU A 392 4.22 -5.08 -3.28
C LEU A 392 3.41 -3.94 -2.63
N MET A 393 2.90 -4.14 -1.41
CA MET A 393 2.05 -3.16 -0.74
C MET A 393 2.81 -1.92 -0.27
N GLY A 394 4.07 -2.06 0.10
CA GLY A 394 4.87 -0.97 0.61
C GLY A 394 5.50 -0.17 -0.52
N PRO A 395 6.76 -0.44 -0.89
CA PRO A 395 7.49 0.33 -1.89
C PRO A 395 6.84 0.40 -3.27
N LEU A 396 6.41 -0.72 -3.87
CA LEU A 396 5.97 -0.72 -5.27
C LEU A 396 4.64 0.03 -5.46
N ALA A 397 3.70 -0.16 -4.54
CA ALA A 397 2.48 0.65 -4.51
C ALA A 397 2.77 2.12 -4.17
N SER A 398 3.77 2.43 -3.32
CA SER A 398 4.15 3.82 -3.02
C SER A 398 4.77 4.56 -4.22
N PHE A 399 5.57 3.86 -5.02
CA PHE A 399 6.10 4.37 -6.30
C PHE A 399 5.05 4.48 -7.40
N GLY A 400 3.82 4.02 -7.17
CA GLY A 400 2.79 4.00 -8.18
C GLY A 400 3.05 2.99 -9.30
N ILE A 401 3.93 2.00 -9.08
CA ILE A 401 4.26 0.97 -10.07
C ILE A 401 3.08 0.00 -10.25
N ILE A 402 2.41 -0.29 -9.14
CA ILE A 402 1.23 -1.15 -9.13
C ILE A 402 0.07 -0.48 -8.40
N ASP A 403 -1.13 -0.63 -8.95
CA ASP A 403 -2.36 -0.46 -8.17
C ASP A 403 -2.63 -1.74 -7.38
N ILE A 404 -3.36 -1.61 -6.28
CA ILE A 404 -3.62 -2.74 -5.37
C ILE A 404 -5.12 -2.96 -5.16
N GLY A 405 -5.51 -4.23 -5.16
CA GLY A 405 -6.83 -4.71 -4.75
C GLY A 405 -6.70 -5.51 -3.45
N TYR A 406 -7.47 -5.16 -2.43
CA TYR A 406 -7.31 -5.70 -1.08
C TYR A 406 -8.63 -5.81 -0.33
N VAL A 407 -8.65 -6.65 0.71
CA VAL A 407 -9.81 -6.78 1.61
C VAL A 407 -9.70 -5.88 2.85
N PRO A 408 -10.82 -5.41 3.42
CA PRO A 408 -10.89 -4.52 4.58
C PRO A 408 -10.09 -4.93 5.83
N ALA A 409 -9.94 -6.22 6.08
CA ALA A 409 -9.30 -6.75 7.28
C ALA A 409 -8.54 -8.03 6.93
N PRO A 410 -7.41 -8.28 7.61
CA PRO A 410 -6.72 -9.56 7.48
C PRO A 410 -7.62 -10.66 8.06
N GLY A 411 -7.98 -11.63 7.22
CA GLY A 411 -8.50 -12.93 7.65
C GLY A 411 -7.38 -13.97 7.57
N SER A 412 -7.57 -15.14 8.18
CA SER A 412 -6.61 -16.25 8.16
C SER A 412 -6.48 -16.82 6.73
N TYR A 413 -5.72 -16.15 5.87
CA TYR A 413 -5.55 -16.55 4.48
C TYR A 413 -4.20 -17.21 4.25
N PHE A 414 -4.17 -18.53 4.42
CA PHE A 414 -3.25 -19.43 3.71
C PHE A 414 -4.02 -20.72 3.41
N PRO A 415 -4.65 -20.85 2.23
CA PRO A 415 -5.33 -22.07 1.87
C PRO A 415 -4.30 -23.20 1.74
N GLY A 416 -4.64 -24.38 2.26
CA GLY A 416 -3.87 -25.61 2.05
C GLY A 416 -2.66 -25.86 2.96
N ILE A 417 -2.22 -24.93 3.82
CA ILE A 417 -1.11 -25.16 4.77
C ILE A 417 -1.62 -25.14 6.22
N PRO A 418 -1.21 -26.09 7.08
CA PRO A 418 -1.42 -25.97 8.52
C PRO A 418 -0.78 -24.68 9.06
N ILE A 419 -1.60 -23.69 9.43
CA ILE A 419 -1.12 -22.44 10.01
C ILE A 419 -0.81 -22.68 11.51
N PRO A 420 0.36 -22.25 12.02
CA PRO A 420 0.66 -22.20 13.46
C PRO A 420 -0.48 -21.60 14.27
N ARG A 421 -0.73 -22.09 15.49
CA ARG A 421 -1.85 -21.59 16.29
C ARG A 421 -1.72 -20.08 16.54
N ALA A 422 -0.48 -19.63 16.73
CA ALA A 422 -0.11 -18.23 16.91
C ALA A 422 -0.45 -17.30 15.72
N LEU A 423 -0.74 -17.85 14.53
CA LEU A 423 -1.01 -17.10 13.29
C LEU A 423 -2.47 -17.17 12.81
N ARG A 424 -3.38 -17.77 13.59
CA ARG A 424 -4.80 -17.90 13.20
C ARG A 424 -5.53 -16.56 13.06
N GLY A 425 -4.98 -15.46 13.56
CA GLY A 425 -5.51 -14.10 13.34
C GLY A 425 -4.92 -13.36 12.13
N GLY A 426 -4.06 -14.02 11.34
CA GLY A 426 -3.24 -13.39 10.31
C GLY A 426 -1.77 -13.29 10.71
N THR A 427 -0.91 -13.12 9.71
CA THR A 427 0.54 -12.94 9.82
C THR A 427 0.96 -11.47 9.76
N SER A 428 0.35 -10.64 8.92
CA SER A 428 0.71 -9.22 8.83
C SER A 428 -0.40 -8.36 8.24
N ALA A 429 -0.23 -7.03 8.27
CA ALA A 429 -1.12 -6.11 7.56
C ALA A 429 -1.11 -6.32 6.04
N ASN A 430 -0.15 -7.08 5.50
CA ASN A 430 -0.08 -7.35 4.06
C ASN A 430 -0.98 -8.51 3.62
N ASP A 431 -1.53 -9.28 4.56
CA ASP A 431 -2.43 -10.43 4.27
C ASP A 431 -3.76 -10.02 3.65
N VAL A 432 -4.01 -8.73 3.54
CA VAL A 432 -5.18 -8.18 2.89
C VAL A 432 -5.03 -8.09 1.37
N LEU A 433 -3.81 -8.13 0.84
CA LEU A 433 -3.58 -7.98 -0.60
C LEU A 433 -4.15 -9.18 -1.37
N ARG A 434 -4.87 -8.91 -2.46
CA ARG A 434 -5.48 -9.93 -3.31
C ARG A 434 -5.09 -9.78 -4.77
N TYR A 435 -5.07 -8.55 -5.26
CA TYR A 435 -4.79 -8.28 -6.67
C TYR A 435 -3.80 -7.14 -6.81
N VAL A 436 -3.04 -7.17 -7.90
CA VAL A 436 -2.20 -6.06 -8.33
C VAL A 436 -2.44 -5.77 -9.80
N ARG A 437 -2.27 -4.52 -10.22
CA ARG A 437 -2.31 -4.11 -11.62
C ARG A 437 -1.09 -3.27 -11.94
N LEU A 438 -0.32 -3.66 -12.96
CA LEU A 438 0.80 -2.87 -13.45
C LEU A 438 0.28 -1.58 -14.10
N THR A 439 0.74 -0.42 -13.62
CA THR A 439 0.28 0.90 -14.08
C THR A 439 1.11 1.42 -15.25
N SER A 440 0.71 2.55 -15.84
CA SER A 440 1.49 3.19 -16.90
C SER A 440 2.78 3.80 -16.38
N LEU A 441 2.73 4.36 -15.16
CA LEU A 441 3.92 4.83 -14.45
C LEU A 441 4.85 3.67 -14.14
N GLY A 442 4.30 2.53 -13.70
CA GLY A 442 5.03 1.28 -13.51
C GLY A 442 5.75 0.84 -14.77
N CYS A 443 5.06 0.78 -15.91
CA CYS A 443 5.69 0.44 -17.19
C CYS A 443 6.88 1.34 -17.51
N PHE A 444 6.78 2.63 -17.24
CA PHE A 444 7.88 3.57 -17.45
C PHE A 444 9.05 3.37 -16.46
N LEU A 445 8.76 3.20 -15.17
CA LEU A 445 9.76 2.96 -14.11
C LEU A 445 10.50 1.64 -14.30
N LEU A 446 9.80 0.59 -14.74
CA LEU A 446 10.38 -0.74 -15.00
C LEU A 446 11.15 -0.82 -16.32
N GLY A 447 11.09 0.22 -17.16
CA GLY A 447 11.76 0.28 -18.47
C GLY A 447 11.01 -0.37 -19.63
N LEU A 448 9.73 -0.71 -19.45
CA LEU A 448 8.86 -1.26 -20.49
C LEU A 448 8.34 -0.18 -21.45
N SER A 449 8.32 1.08 -21.02
CA SER A 449 8.05 2.25 -21.85
C SER A 449 9.21 3.25 -21.80
N GLN A 450 9.53 3.87 -22.94
CA GLN A 450 10.56 4.90 -23.02
C GLN A 450 10.13 6.26 -22.45
N ARG A 451 8.82 6.55 -22.45
CA ARG A 451 8.28 7.81 -21.94
C ARG A 451 7.09 7.53 -21.05
N TYR A 452 6.98 8.29 -19.97
CA TYR A 452 5.77 8.28 -19.17
C TYR A 452 4.65 9.00 -19.92
N ALA A 453 3.58 8.27 -20.18
CA ALA A 453 2.30 8.81 -20.62
C ALA A 453 1.22 8.07 -19.82
N LYS A 454 0.40 8.81 -19.08
CA LYS A 454 -0.70 8.23 -18.31
C LYS A 454 -1.67 7.54 -19.28
N SER A 455 -1.90 6.23 -19.14
CA SER A 455 -2.88 5.54 -19.99
C SER A 455 -4.31 5.81 -19.52
N GLY A 456 -5.17 6.07 -20.50
CA GLY A 456 -6.61 6.24 -20.32
C GLY A 456 -7.05 7.71 -20.19
N PRO A 457 -8.23 8.07 -20.73
CA PRO A 457 -8.83 9.36 -20.42
C PRO A 457 -9.10 9.39 -18.91
N ALA A 458 -8.62 10.43 -18.22
CA ALA A 458 -9.01 10.70 -16.85
C ALA A 458 -10.54 10.71 -16.82
N LYS A 459 -11.17 9.72 -16.19
CA LYS A 459 -12.60 9.80 -15.92
C LYS A 459 -12.75 11.01 -15.01
N PRO A 460 -13.43 12.08 -15.46
CA PRO A 460 -13.47 13.29 -14.68
C PRO A 460 -14.10 12.99 -13.33
N ALA A 461 -13.33 13.22 -12.27
CA ALA A 461 -13.80 12.99 -10.92
C ALA A 461 -14.66 14.16 -10.44
N LEU A 462 -14.54 15.33 -11.06
CA LEU A 462 -15.18 16.57 -10.63
C LEU A 462 -16.00 17.23 -11.73
N ARG A 463 -17.12 17.81 -11.33
CA ARG A 463 -17.86 18.80 -12.11
C ARG A 463 -17.77 20.14 -11.39
N VAL A 464 -17.11 21.10 -12.02
CA VAL A 464 -16.96 22.47 -11.51
C VAL A 464 -18.03 23.35 -12.14
N LEU A 465 -18.80 24.06 -11.32
CA LEU A 465 -19.94 24.87 -11.76
C LEU A 465 -19.64 26.37 -11.65
N PRO A 466 -20.26 27.23 -12.50
CA PRO A 466 -20.04 28.68 -12.46
C PRO A 466 -20.44 29.34 -11.14
N ASN A 467 -21.31 28.70 -10.36
CA ASN A 467 -21.68 29.12 -9.01
C ASN A 467 -20.66 28.73 -7.93
N ARG A 468 -19.45 28.28 -8.34
CA ARG A 468 -18.33 27.87 -7.48
C ARG A 468 -18.56 26.58 -6.69
N GLN A 469 -19.62 25.84 -7.03
CA GLN A 469 -19.81 24.48 -6.53
C GLN A 469 -18.91 23.52 -7.28
N ILE A 470 -18.33 22.58 -6.53
CA ILE A 470 -17.58 21.46 -7.04
C ILE A 470 -18.31 20.20 -6.61
N ILE A 471 -18.72 19.39 -7.58
CA ILE A 471 -19.46 18.15 -7.37
C ILE A 471 -18.54 16.99 -7.70
N ILE A 472 -18.40 16.04 -6.79
CA ILE A 472 -17.71 14.77 -7.07
C ILE A 472 -18.63 13.88 -7.92
N THR A 473 -18.13 13.44 -9.07
CA THR A 473 -18.85 12.62 -10.07
C THR A 473 -18.29 11.20 -10.23
N ALA A 474 -17.18 10.87 -9.55
CA ALA A 474 -16.53 9.56 -9.64
C ALA A 474 -17.13 8.46 -8.75
N HIS A 475 -16.81 7.20 -9.10
CA HIS A 475 -16.95 6.00 -8.26
C HIS A 475 -16.17 6.16 -6.93
N PRO A 476 -16.41 5.31 -5.90
CA PRO A 476 -15.88 5.49 -4.54
C PRO A 476 -14.36 5.76 -4.44
N GLY A 477 -13.54 5.28 -5.39
CA GLY A 477 -12.11 5.56 -5.47
C GLY A 477 -11.76 7.02 -5.82
N GLY A 478 -12.41 7.62 -6.82
CA GLY A 478 -12.17 9.01 -7.22
C GLY A 478 -12.72 10.03 -6.20
N ARG A 479 -13.78 9.66 -5.46
CA ARG A 479 -14.25 10.42 -4.28
C ARG A 479 -13.13 10.57 -3.25
N ARG A 480 -12.45 9.48 -2.92
CA ARG A 480 -11.41 9.45 -1.87
C ARG A 480 -10.15 10.24 -2.23
N ALA A 481 -9.78 10.27 -3.51
CA ALA A 481 -8.63 11.02 -4.00
C ALA A 481 -8.83 12.55 -3.96
N ALA A 482 -10.04 13.03 -4.30
CA ALA A 482 -10.33 14.46 -4.41
C ALA A 482 -10.66 15.12 -3.06
N HIS A 483 -11.27 14.38 -2.12
CA HIS A 483 -11.76 14.91 -0.84
C HIS A 483 -10.72 15.69 -0.01
N PRO A 484 -9.48 15.20 0.19
CA PRO A 484 -8.49 15.91 1.00
C PRO A 484 -8.13 17.28 0.40
N MET A 485 -7.98 17.35 -0.92
CA MET A 485 -7.69 18.60 -1.63
C MET A 485 -8.90 19.55 -1.56
N LEU A 486 -10.12 19.04 -1.78
CA LEU A 486 -11.34 19.86 -1.69
C LEU A 486 -11.58 20.38 -0.28
N ASN A 487 -11.32 19.59 0.76
CA ASN A 487 -11.41 20.05 2.15
C ASN A 487 -10.44 21.19 2.46
N LYS A 488 -9.27 21.24 1.81
CA LYS A 488 -8.35 22.37 1.95
C LYS A 488 -8.86 23.64 1.27
N LEU A 489 -9.57 23.51 0.14
CA LEU A 489 -9.93 24.64 -0.73
C LEU A 489 -11.38 25.14 -0.55
N CYS A 490 -12.26 24.29 -0.05
CA CYS A 490 -13.70 24.47 -0.09
C CYS A 490 -14.36 24.26 1.28
N ASP A 491 -15.53 24.85 1.44
CA ASP A 491 -16.47 24.47 2.49
C ASP A 491 -17.36 23.33 1.98
N GLN A 492 -17.49 22.28 2.79
CA GLN A 492 -18.31 21.11 2.46
C GLN A 492 -19.79 21.42 2.74
N VAL A 493 -20.65 21.26 1.72
CA VAL A 493 -22.10 21.48 1.82
C VAL A 493 -22.84 20.15 2.03
N SER A 494 -22.40 19.10 1.35
CA SER A 494 -22.85 17.72 1.55
C SER A 494 -21.70 16.76 1.31
N GLU A 495 -21.94 15.44 1.38
CA GLU A 495 -20.91 14.42 1.18
C GLU A 495 -20.10 14.64 -0.10
N ASP A 496 -20.77 14.95 -1.23
CA ASP A 496 -20.14 15.12 -2.55
C ASP A 496 -20.13 16.56 -3.08
N VAL A 497 -20.71 17.51 -2.35
CA VAL A 497 -20.88 18.88 -2.82
C VAL A 497 -20.06 19.84 -1.97
N PHE A 498 -19.16 20.54 -2.65
CA PHE A 498 -18.23 21.50 -2.08
C PHE A 498 -18.47 22.88 -2.68
N VAL A 499 -18.17 23.93 -1.93
CA VAL A 499 -18.19 25.32 -2.43
C VAL A 499 -16.83 25.94 -2.18
N LEU A 500 -16.20 26.48 -3.23
CA LEU A 500 -14.91 27.16 -3.08
C LEU A 500 -14.99 28.28 -2.05
N SER A 501 -14.07 28.25 -1.09
CA SER A 501 -14.04 29.18 0.02
C SER A 501 -12.88 30.14 -0.13
N ARG A 502 -13.17 31.44 -0.22
CA ARG A 502 -12.12 32.46 -0.42
C ARG A 502 -11.13 32.48 0.74
N ALA A 503 -11.63 32.33 1.96
CA ALA A 503 -10.80 32.32 3.17
C ALA A 503 -9.84 31.13 3.16
N ARG A 504 -10.33 29.94 2.80
CA ARG A 504 -9.49 28.74 2.72
C ARG A 504 -8.47 28.82 1.59
N LEU A 505 -8.87 29.28 0.40
CA LEU A 505 -7.96 29.52 -0.72
C LEU A 505 -6.80 30.45 -0.32
N ILE A 506 -7.12 31.59 0.33
CA ILE A 506 -6.09 32.52 0.80
C ILE A 506 -5.20 31.84 1.83
N ALA A 507 -5.76 31.15 2.83
CA ALA A 507 -4.98 30.47 3.86
C ALA A 507 -4.02 29.41 3.28
N THR A 508 -4.49 28.59 2.34
CA THR A 508 -3.65 27.55 1.72
C THR A 508 -2.54 28.12 0.82
N ILE A 509 -2.79 29.28 0.17
CA ILE A 509 -1.79 29.96 -0.64
C ILE A 509 -0.77 30.69 0.26
N ASP A 510 -1.24 31.30 1.35
CA ASP A 510 -0.44 32.05 2.32
C ASP A 510 0.56 31.14 3.05
N THR A 511 0.14 29.93 3.43
CA THR A 511 1.05 28.93 4.04
C THR A 511 2.02 28.29 3.03
N GLY A 512 1.90 28.60 1.73
CA GLY A 512 2.72 28.02 0.67
C GLY A 512 2.43 26.53 0.40
N GLU A 513 1.35 25.98 0.97
CA GLU A 513 0.97 24.58 0.77
C GLU A 513 0.65 24.31 -0.70
N LEU A 514 -0.09 25.22 -1.36
CA LEU A 514 -0.44 25.14 -2.78
C LEU A 514 -0.23 26.47 -3.49
N THR A 515 0.12 26.41 -4.77
CA THR A 515 0.22 27.58 -5.64
C THR A 515 -1.07 27.79 -6.42
N VAL A 516 -1.31 29.02 -6.89
CA VAL A 516 -2.43 29.34 -7.81
C VAL A 516 -2.43 28.40 -9.02
N GLY A 517 -1.26 28.17 -9.62
CA GLY A 517 -1.10 27.25 -10.75
C GLY A 517 -1.46 25.81 -10.39
N GLY A 518 -0.98 25.31 -9.24
CA GLY A 518 -1.27 23.96 -8.79
C GLY A 518 -2.76 23.73 -8.48
N ILE A 519 -3.47 24.73 -7.96
CA ILE A 519 -4.92 24.64 -7.72
C ILE A 519 -5.67 24.57 -9.06
N LEU A 520 -5.32 25.42 -10.02
CA LEU A 520 -5.95 25.41 -11.36
C LEU A 520 -5.66 24.12 -12.12
N GLU A 521 -4.42 23.63 -12.06
CA GLU A 521 -4.01 22.38 -12.67
C GLU A 521 -4.77 21.19 -12.09
N PHE A 522 -4.88 21.09 -10.76
CA PHE A 522 -5.68 20.08 -10.09
C PHE A 522 -7.14 20.10 -10.58
N LEU A 523 -7.79 21.27 -10.54
CA LEU A 523 -9.20 21.36 -10.93
C LEU A 523 -9.41 21.05 -12.42
N ARG A 524 -8.47 21.43 -13.30
CA ARG A 524 -8.53 21.10 -14.74
C ARG A 524 -8.28 19.61 -15.00
N ALA A 525 -7.34 19.00 -14.28
CA ALA A 525 -7.01 17.59 -14.43
C ALA A 525 -8.15 16.67 -14.00
N GLU A 526 -8.88 17.09 -12.96
CA GLU A 526 -9.98 16.31 -12.39
C GLU A 526 -11.35 16.68 -12.97
N SER A 527 -11.47 17.81 -13.68
CA SER A 527 -12.74 18.23 -14.29
C SER A 527 -12.91 17.75 -15.72
N GLY A 528 -14.13 17.30 -16.03
CA GLY A 528 -14.48 16.81 -17.37
C GLY A 528 -14.81 17.91 -18.37
N ALA A 529 -14.80 19.16 -17.92
CA ALA A 529 -15.10 20.34 -18.73
C ALA A 529 -14.11 21.46 -18.38
N PRO A 530 -13.92 22.44 -19.29
CA PRO A 530 -13.19 23.67 -18.98
C PRO A 530 -13.71 24.32 -17.71
N LEU A 531 -12.81 24.89 -16.90
CA LEU A 531 -13.21 25.59 -15.69
C LEU A 531 -13.99 26.86 -16.06
N PRO A 532 -15.07 27.19 -15.33
CA PRO A 532 -15.75 28.46 -15.49
C PRO A 532 -14.84 29.64 -15.12
N ASP A 533 -14.89 30.73 -15.89
CA ASP A 533 -14.12 31.96 -15.65
C ASP A 533 -14.29 32.49 -14.22
N THR A 534 -15.51 32.38 -13.65
CA THR A 534 -15.81 32.80 -12.29
C THR A 534 -15.00 32.07 -11.21
N VAL A 535 -14.56 30.83 -11.50
CA VAL A 535 -13.71 30.02 -10.63
C VAL A 535 -12.26 30.39 -10.82
N GLU A 536 -11.80 30.52 -12.07
CA GLU A 536 -10.42 30.92 -12.37
C GLU A 536 -10.09 32.32 -11.82
N ASP A 537 -11.00 33.28 -11.99
CA ASP A 537 -10.89 34.63 -11.46
C ASP A 537 -10.82 34.63 -9.94
N MET A 538 -11.65 33.82 -9.27
CA MET A 538 -11.67 33.74 -7.82
C MET A 538 -10.35 33.20 -7.26
N ILE A 539 -9.77 32.16 -7.88
CA ILE A 539 -8.51 31.55 -7.47
C ILE A 539 -7.34 32.52 -7.73
N THR A 540 -7.33 33.17 -8.90
CA THR A 540 -6.31 34.16 -9.26
C THR A 540 -6.35 35.37 -8.32
N GLU A 541 -7.55 35.88 -8.03
CA GLU A 541 -7.73 37.01 -7.11
C GLU A 541 -7.43 36.61 -5.66
N ALA A 542 -7.70 35.38 -5.24
CA ALA A 542 -7.27 34.88 -3.93
C ALA A 542 -5.73 34.86 -3.83
N GLY A 543 -5.04 34.39 -4.88
CA GLY A 543 -3.58 34.42 -4.94
C GLY A 543 -3.01 35.83 -4.93
N ARG A 544 -3.63 36.77 -5.66
CA ARG A 544 -3.24 38.18 -5.63
C ARG A 544 -3.43 38.77 -4.23
N ARG A 545 -4.60 38.58 -3.62
CA ARG A 545 -4.94 39.13 -2.29
C ARG A 545 -4.12 38.54 -1.15
N GLY A 546 -3.84 37.24 -1.19
CA GLY A 546 -3.03 36.56 -0.17
C GLY A 546 -1.61 37.11 -0.06
N ARG A 547 -1.12 37.82 -1.07
CA ARG A 547 0.23 38.40 -1.11
C ARG A 547 0.27 39.91 -0.91
N LEU A 548 -0.87 40.55 -0.66
CA LEU A 548 -0.93 42.01 -0.48
C LEU A 548 -0.41 42.47 0.88
N ILE A 549 -0.41 41.58 1.87
CA ILE A 549 0.02 41.87 3.23
C ILE A 549 1.22 40.99 3.52
N THR A 550 2.36 41.61 3.78
CA THR A 550 3.59 40.92 4.19
C THR A 550 3.87 41.25 5.64
N GLU A 551 4.14 40.23 6.45
CA GLU A 551 4.69 40.47 7.78
C GLU A 551 6.09 41.08 7.65
N ALA A 552 6.29 42.24 8.27
CA ALA A 552 7.58 42.91 8.33
C ALA A 552 8.40 42.40 9.53
N GLU A 553 9.72 42.59 9.49
CA GLU A 553 10.63 42.20 10.57
C GLU A 553 10.25 42.82 11.93
N ALA A 554 10.68 42.16 13.01
CA ALA A 554 10.41 42.61 14.37
C ALA A 554 10.84 44.07 14.58
N VAL A 555 9.96 44.87 15.18
CA VAL A 555 10.23 46.27 15.54
C VAL A 555 10.34 46.45 17.05
N ARG A 556 11.01 47.51 17.48
CA ARG A 556 11.02 48.01 18.86
C ARG A 556 10.32 49.35 18.92
N LEU A 557 9.45 49.49 19.92
CA LEU A 557 8.74 50.73 20.21
C LEU A 557 9.52 51.54 21.27
N PHE A 558 9.73 52.82 20.99
CA PHE A 558 10.34 53.78 21.91
C PHE A 558 9.36 54.90 22.20
N HIS A 559 8.94 55.02 23.45
CA HIS A 559 8.12 56.15 23.91
C HIS A 559 8.97 57.39 24.12
N LEU A 560 8.49 58.54 23.66
CA LEU A 560 9.16 59.83 23.83
C LEU A 560 8.38 60.70 24.80
N ALA A 561 9.10 61.56 25.53
CA ALA A 561 8.47 62.38 26.56
C ALA A 561 7.46 63.40 25.98
N THR A 562 7.63 63.80 24.71
CA THR A 562 6.77 64.77 24.03
C THR A 562 6.63 64.42 22.55
N THR A 563 5.50 64.83 21.96
CA THR A 563 5.28 64.73 20.50
C THR A 563 6.27 65.60 19.72
N ALA A 564 6.70 66.74 20.26
CA ALA A 564 7.69 67.61 19.63
C ALA A 564 9.04 66.89 19.45
N LEU A 565 9.49 66.14 20.45
CA LEU A 565 10.71 65.34 20.36
C LEU A 565 10.58 64.19 19.35
N ALA A 566 9.39 63.58 19.28
CA ALA A 566 9.11 62.54 18.29
C ALA A 566 9.18 63.10 16.86
N ILE A 567 8.66 64.32 16.63
CA ILE A 567 8.75 65.03 15.35
C ILE A 567 10.22 65.38 15.02
N GLU A 568 10.97 65.91 15.99
CA GLU A 568 12.38 66.25 15.82
C GLU A 568 13.22 65.05 15.38
N LEU A 569 13.05 63.91 16.06
CA LEU A 569 13.80 62.69 15.75
C LEU A 569 13.31 61.98 14.49
N GLU A 570 12.04 62.11 14.11
CA GLU A 570 11.52 61.63 12.83
C GLU A 570 12.16 62.37 11.65
N HIS A 571 12.39 63.69 11.78
CA HIS A 571 12.98 64.52 10.72
C HIS A 571 14.52 64.49 10.70
N ASP A 572 15.16 63.73 11.59
CA ASP A 572 16.60 63.54 11.55
C ASP A 572 17.00 62.72 10.31
N ARG A 573 17.80 63.33 9.42
CA ARG A 573 18.20 62.71 8.14
C ARG A 573 18.89 61.35 8.30
N THR A 574 19.57 61.13 9.42
CA THR A 574 20.28 59.85 9.67
C THR A 574 19.30 58.78 10.14
N LEU A 575 18.30 59.15 10.95
CA LEU A 575 17.24 58.24 11.39
C LEU A 575 16.22 57.92 10.30
N ALA A 576 15.93 58.89 9.42
CA ALA A 576 15.08 58.67 8.24
C ALA A 576 15.64 57.55 7.33
N GLY A 577 16.97 57.47 7.19
CA GLY A 577 17.65 56.38 6.48
C GLY A 577 17.61 55.01 7.16
N MET A 578 17.06 54.91 8.39
CA MET A 578 16.93 53.66 9.15
C MET A 578 15.48 53.12 9.19
N ASN A 579 14.57 53.68 8.39
CA ASN A 579 13.13 53.35 8.40
C ASN A 579 12.48 53.52 9.78
N VAL A 580 12.90 54.57 10.52
CA VAL A 580 12.24 54.95 11.77
C VAL A 580 10.94 55.67 11.45
N LEU A 581 9.82 55.19 11.99
CA LEU A 581 8.49 55.75 11.77
C LEU A 581 7.92 56.31 13.07
N ARG A 582 7.17 57.41 12.98
CA ARG A 582 6.46 57.97 14.14
C ARG A 582 5.02 57.45 14.21
N ALA A 583 4.60 57.10 15.42
CA ALA A 583 3.23 56.79 15.77
C ALA A 583 2.85 57.62 17.00
N GLY A 584 2.39 58.85 16.79
CA GLY A 584 2.09 59.79 17.88
C GLY A 584 3.36 60.25 18.61
N ASP A 585 3.47 59.89 19.89
CA ASP A 585 4.61 60.08 20.79
C ASP A 585 5.54 58.86 20.85
N TRP A 586 5.37 57.89 19.95
CA TRP A 586 6.23 56.73 19.80
C TRP A 586 7.05 56.78 18.52
N LEU A 587 8.26 56.21 18.59
CA LEU A 587 9.03 55.83 17.42
C LEU A 587 9.08 54.32 17.28
N ILE A 588 8.79 53.84 16.08
CA ILE A 588 8.89 52.46 15.63
C ILE A 588 10.24 52.31 14.96
N VAL A 589 11.10 51.45 15.51
CA VAL A 589 12.46 51.24 15.02
C VAL A 589 12.66 49.76 14.69
N PRO A 590 13.14 49.40 13.48
CA PRO A 590 13.48 48.01 13.15
C PRO A 590 14.46 47.42 14.17
N ALA A 591 14.26 46.17 14.60
CA ALA A 591 15.03 45.56 15.68
C ALA A 591 16.54 45.51 15.39
N ASP A 592 16.92 45.29 14.13
CA ASP A 592 18.30 45.28 13.66
C ASP A 592 18.97 46.66 13.70
N LYS A 593 18.18 47.75 13.62
CA LYS A 593 18.66 49.14 13.67
C LYS A 593 18.70 49.76 15.07
N VAL A 594 18.22 49.06 16.09
CA VAL A 594 18.15 49.59 17.48
C VAL A 594 19.49 50.10 18.00
N SER A 595 20.58 49.40 17.70
CA SER A 595 21.93 49.80 18.13
C SER A 595 22.41 51.08 17.44
N ALA A 596 22.07 51.27 16.16
CA ALA A 596 22.39 52.47 15.39
C ALA A 596 21.52 53.65 15.86
N PHE A 597 20.22 53.41 16.07
CA PHE A 597 19.28 54.38 16.63
C PHE A 597 19.77 54.93 17.98
N ARG A 598 20.12 54.06 18.94
CA ARG A 598 20.64 54.50 20.25
C ARG A 598 21.90 55.34 20.14
N ARG A 599 22.78 55.00 19.19
CA ARG A 599 24.02 55.76 18.93
C ARG A 599 23.69 57.15 18.38
N ARG A 600 22.73 57.25 17.46
CA ARG A 600 22.29 58.53 16.91
C ARG A 600 21.59 59.39 17.95
N CYS A 601 20.69 58.83 18.77
CA CYS A 601 20.08 59.56 19.88
C CYS A 601 21.13 60.14 20.83
N ARG A 602 22.18 59.37 21.19
CA ARG A 602 23.28 59.88 22.02
C ARG A 602 24.06 61.01 21.35
N ALA A 603 24.31 60.91 20.04
CA ALA A 603 24.97 61.97 19.29
C ALA A 603 24.14 63.26 19.21
N LEU A 604 22.81 63.16 19.30
CA LEU A 604 21.87 64.28 19.39
C LEU A 604 21.64 64.77 20.83
N GLY A 605 22.28 64.15 21.84
CA GLY A 605 22.18 64.54 23.25
C GLY A 605 21.09 63.82 24.05
N TYR A 606 20.42 62.80 23.50
CA TYR A 606 19.36 62.06 24.18
C TYR A 606 19.84 60.70 24.73
N GLY A 607 19.45 60.41 25.98
CA GLY A 607 19.60 59.10 26.59
C GLY A 607 18.41 58.19 26.27
N VAL A 608 18.68 56.97 25.79
CA VAL A 608 17.66 55.94 25.57
C VAL A 608 17.76 54.89 26.68
N ILE A 609 16.81 54.92 27.61
CA ILE A 609 16.75 54.00 28.76
C ILE A 609 15.71 52.90 28.53
N LEU A 610 15.94 51.71 29.10
CA LEU A 610 14.94 50.64 29.08
C LEU A 610 13.78 51.01 30.00
N ALA A 611 12.53 50.74 29.57
CA ALA A 611 11.33 51.09 30.34
C ALA A 611 11.33 50.52 31.77
N MET A 612 11.92 49.34 31.99
CA MET A 612 12.10 48.75 33.33
C MET A 612 13.05 49.57 34.22
N GLN A 613 14.06 50.22 33.63
CA GLN A 613 15.00 51.10 34.35
C GLN A 613 14.38 52.48 34.62
N ALA A 614 13.55 52.99 33.69
CA ALA A 614 12.82 54.24 33.84
C ALA A 614 11.85 54.22 35.05
N LYS A 615 11.12 53.12 35.26
CA LYS A 615 10.22 52.94 36.41
C LYS A 615 10.97 52.93 37.76
N LYS A 616 12.18 52.35 37.80
CA LYS A 616 13.02 52.36 39.02
C LYS A 616 13.51 53.78 39.35
N SER A 617 13.96 54.55 38.35
CA SER A 617 14.41 55.93 38.57
C SER A 617 13.28 56.87 39.02
N ASP A 618 12.06 56.70 38.48
CA ASP A 618 10.92 57.54 38.84
C ASP A 618 10.37 57.22 40.25
N SER A 619 10.45 55.94 40.66
CA SER A 619 10.13 55.52 42.03
C SER A 619 11.12 56.07 43.07
N HIS A 620 12.41 56.18 42.72
CA HIS A 620 13.42 56.83 43.56
C HIS A 620 13.20 58.34 43.67
N ARG A 621 12.84 59.00 42.57
CA ARG A 621 12.60 60.46 42.54
C ARG A 621 11.37 60.87 43.36
N ARG A 622 10.26 60.11 43.27
CA ARG A 622 9.06 60.30 44.11
C ARG A 622 9.31 60.04 45.60
N HIS A 623 10.23 59.13 45.93
CA HIS A 623 10.63 58.91 47.33
C HIS A 623 11.53 60.02 47.88
N GLN A 624 12.36 60.65 47.03
CA GLN A 624 13.19 61.80 47.44
C GLN A 624 12.38 63.11 47.53
N SER A 625 11.41 63.35 46.65
CA SER A 625 10.58 64.57 46.71
C SER A 625 9.60 64.60 47.89
N ARG A 626 9.31 63.45 48.52
CA ARG A 626 8.53 63.36 49.78
C ARG A 626 9.39 63.52 51.05
N ARG A 627 10.70 63.71 50.93
CA ARG A 627 11.66 63.78 52.06
C ARG A 627 12.40 65.12 52.20
N GLN A 628 11.92 66.20 51.59
CA GLN A 628 12.38 67.55 51.94
C GLN A 628 11.34 68.24 52.83
N PRO A 629 11.62 68.49 54.13
CA PRO A 629 10.88 69.44 54.93
C PRO A 629 11.28 70.88 54.58
N ALA A 630 10.39 71.81 54.93
CA ALA A 630 10.57 73.27 54.87
C ALA A 630 11.84 73.76 55.59
#